data_AF-A0A5K1K145-F1
#
_entry.id   AF-A0A5K1K145-F1
#
_cell.length_a   1.000
_cell.length_b   1.000
_cell.length_c   1.000
_cell.angle_alpha   90.00
_cell.angle_beta   90.00
_cell.angle_gamma   90.00
#
_symmetry.space_group_name_H-M   'P 1'
#
loop_
_entity.id
_entity.type
_entity.pdbx_description
1 polymer ?
#
loop_
_entity_poly.entity_id
_entity_poly.type
_entity_poly.pdbx_seq_one_letter_code
_entity_poly.pdbx_strand_id
1 'polypeptide(L)'
;MPPTTRISRNEALAVLDDQRAQIETLCLQLCGDEQEALHPLGFPQNPDQWHSSVPRVVRRLNLEYRHDCKFDIIEGARKIRRTHVSYNELMTRLATCREMRATISDLDVELRNLYTARMPQLSLPLVSHFGDVMPTIAASVALVHEFVDSVEESISTYAPTLEVMTMSKEEISVFAIRLTKPVSPKEYILGVRPLLAQLRELHTKRVDIEARSKHIHSRIRASFMSRTYLTPPELHTELAEYTDLVDALEDQEKSQQDLLEQAKVYFDDIASSPTAVPGLLLGTFLDIATLREAHVIYRQILDSLQMMEKLYVPLKHAMTCVETHIRRGVPMEMTEELFSFARFLPS
;
A
#
# COMPACT_ATOMS: atom_id res chain seq x y z
N MET A 1 69.38 -6.07 15.90
CA MET A 1 68.49 -6.07 14.71
C MET A 1 67.34 -7.01 15.01
N PRO A 2 66.08 -6.58 14.91
CA PRO A 2 64.97 -7.51 15.09
C PRO A 2 65.01 -8.57 13.97
N PRO A 3 64.56 -9.80 14.22
CA PRO A 3 64.53 -10.84 13.20
C PRO A 3 63.63 -10.36 12.05
N THR A 4 64.18 -10.31 10.84
CA THR A 4 63.40 -10.03 9.63
C THR A 4 62.46 -11.21 9.43
N THR A 5 61.19 -11.05 9.75
CA THR A 5 60.16 -12.08 9.57
C THR A 5 60.14 -12.44 8.08
N ARG A 6 60.52 -13.68 7.74
CA ARG A 6 60.56 -14.17 6.36
C ARG A 6 59.27 -14.90 6.07
N ILE A 7 58.63 -14.59 4.95
CA ILE A 7 57.43 -15.27 4.48
C ILE A 7 57.87 -16.38 3.53
N SER A 8 57.39 -17.60 3.76
CA SER A 8 57.70 -18.72 2.88
C SER A 8 57.01 -18.55 1.53
N ARG A 9 57.59 -19.13 0.47
CA ARG A 9 56.95 -19.11 -0.86
C ARG A 9 55.51 -19.63 -0.84
N ASN A 10 55.24 -20.70 -0.10
CA ASN A 10 53.90 -21.30 -0.07
C ASN A 10 52.88 -20.36 0.60
N GLU A 11 53.27 -19.66 1.66
CA GLU A 11 52.43 -18.63 2.28
C GLU A 11 52.19 -17.47 1.32
N ALA A 12 53.23 -16.98 0.62
CA ALA A 12 53.07 -15.90 -0.35
C ALA A 12 52.16 -16.27 -1.53
N LEU A 13 52.18 -17.53 -1.97
CA LEU A 13 51.29 -18.04 -3.02
C LEU A 13 49.85 -18.17 -2.53
N ALA A 14 49.64 -18.63 -1.29
CA ALA A 14 48.31 -18.69 -0.70
C ALA A 14 47.68 -17.29 -0.65
N VAL A 15 48.43 -16.28 -0.20
CA VAL A 15 47.97 -14.88 -0.20
C VAL A 15 47.66 -14.38 -1.61
N LEU A 16 48.48 -14.73 -2.61
CA LEU A 16 48.22 -14.36 -4.01
C LEU A 16 46.96 -15.02 -4.57
N ASP A 17 46.73 -16.30 -4.25
CA ASP A 17 45.52 -17.04 -4.62
C ASP A 17 44.28 -16.41 -3.94
N ASP A 18 44.38 -16.03 -2.66
CA ASP A 18 43.32 -15.35 -1.91
C ASP A 18 42.95 -13.99 -2.52
N GLN A 19 43.94 -13.16 -2.89
CA GLN A 19 43.71 -11.85 -3.52
C GLN A 19 42.98 -11.98 -4.86
N ARG A 20 43.33 -13.01 -5.65
CA ARG A 20 42.63 -13.28 -6.91
C ARG A 20 41.20 -13.76 -6.66
N ALA A 21 41.00 -14.66 -5.70
CA ALA A 21 39.68 -15.15 -5.34
C ALA A 21 38.77 -14.02 -4.83
N GLN A 22 39.32 -13.04 -4.10
CA GLN A 22 38.61 -11.84 -3.66
C GLN A 22 38.09 -11.03 -4.86
N ILE A 23 38.94 -10.72 -5.85
CA ILE A 23 38.51 -10.02 -7.07
C ILE A 23 37.43 -10.80 -7.83
N GLU A 24 37.63 -12.11 -8.03
CA GLU A 24 36.64 -12.96 -8.73
C GLU A 24 35.29 -12.96 -7.99
N THR A 25 35.33 -13.00 -6.65
CA THR A 25 34.12 -12.95 -5.81
C THR A 25 33.40 -11.61 -5.92
N LEU A 26 34.11 -10.49 -5.82
CA LEU A 26 33.54 -9.14 -5.96
C LEU A 26 32.94 -8.92 -7.35
N CYS A 27 33.63 -9.33 -8.42
CA CYS A 27 33.10 -9.25 -9.77
C CYS A 27 31.80 -10.05 -9.93
N LEU A 28 31.72 -11.25 -9.37
CA LEU A 28 30.51 -12.08 -9.41
C LEU A 28 29.36 -11.49 -8.60
N GLN A 29 29.65 -10.96 -7.41
CA GLN A 29 28.65 -10.28 -6.56
C GLN A 29 28.04 -9.08 -7.30
N LEU A 30 28.88 -8.17 -7.81
CA LEU A 30 28.42 -6.99 -8.53
C LEU A 30 27.61 -7.34 -9.77
N CYS A 31 28.00 -8.38 -10.52
CA CYS A 31 27.20 -8.88 -11.64
C CYS A 31 25.86 -9.47 -11.17
N GLY A 32 25.86 -10.19 -10.04
CA GLY A 32 24.66 -10.74 -9.42
C GLY A 32 23.65 -9.65 -9.05
N ASP A 33 24.10 -8.58 -8.40
CA ASP A 33 23.25 -7.49 -7.93
C ASP A 33 22.55 -6.76 -9.09
N GLU A 34 23.25 -6.55 -10.21
CA GLU A 34 22.64 -5.97 -11.42
C GLU A 34 21.52 -6.86 -11.98
N GLN A 35 21.74 -8.17 -11.99
CA GLN A 35 20.76 -9.13 -12.50
C GLN A 35 19.57 -9.23 -11.57
N GLU A 36 19.79 -9.26 -10.25
CA GLU A 36 18.73 -9.28 -9.26
C GLU A 36 17.82 -8.04 -9.37
N ALA A 37 18.41 -6.87 -9.63
CA ALA A 37 17.66 -5.64 -9.80
C ALA A 37 16.92 -5.54 -11.16
N LEU A 38 17.57 -5.92 -12.27
CA LEU A 38 17.05 -5.66 -13.62
C LEU A 38 16.25 -6.82 -14.22
N HIS A 39 16.55 -8.07 -13.88
CA HIS A 39 15.88 -9.23 -14.46
C HIS A 39 14.36 -9.30 -14.15
N PRO A 40 13.88 -9.03 -12.91
CA PRO A 40 12.44 -8.99 -12.62
C PRO A 40 11.69 -7.98 -13.49
N LEU A 41 12.35 -6.86 -13.81
CA LEU A 41 11.82 -5.81 -14.68
C LEU A 41 11.82 -6.20 -16.17
N GLY A 42 12.35 -7.38 -16.51
CA GLY A 42 12.32 -7.94 -17.87
C GLY A 42 13.47 -7.51 -18.77
N PHE A 43 14.54 -6.99 -18.17
CA PHE A 43 15.79 -6.78 -18.89
C PHE A 43 16.48 -8.12 -19.17
N PRO A 44 17.16 -8.24 -20.32
CA PRO A 44 17.96 -9.41 -20.65
C PRO A 44 19.21 -9.51 -19.78
N GLN A 45 19.75 -10.71 -19.63
CA GLN A 45 20.99 -10.94 -18.88
C GLN A 45 22.19 -10.23 -19.51
N ASN A 46 22.23 -10.08 -20.84
CA ASN A 46 23.33 -9.42 -21.52
C ASN A 46 23.22 -7.88 -21.39
N PRO A 47 24.22 -7.19 -20.78
CA PRO A 47 24.24 -5.74 -20.62
C PRO A 47 24.20 -4.94 -21.92
N ASP A 48 24.72 -5.50 -23.02
CA ASP A 48 24.69 -4.86 -24.34
C ASP A 48 23.27 -4.60 -24.87
N GLN A 49 22.30 -5.39 -24.37
CA GLN A 49 20.92 -5.32 -24.81
C GLN A 49 20.05 -4.42 -23.94
N TRP A 50 20.52 -3.98 -22.76
CA TRP A 50 19.72 -3.19 -21.82
C TRP A 50 19.15 -1.92 -22.45
N HIS A 51 19.99 -1.13 -23.11
CA HIS A 51 19.60 0.13 -23.75
C HIS A 51 18.50 -0.06 -24.81
N SER A 52 18.59 -1.13 -25.62
CA SER A 52 17.61 -1.46 -26.66
C SER A 52 16.30 -1.99 -26.08
N SER A 53 16.35 -2.59 -24.89
CA SER A 53 15.20 -3.21 -24.21
C SER A 53 14.32 -2.21 -23.47
N VAL A 54 14.84 -1.01 -23.13
CA VAL A 54 14.12 0.02 -22.35
C VAL A 54 12.71 0.30 -22.89
N PRO A 55 12.47 0.57 -24.19
CA PRO A 55 11.11 0.86 -24.65
C PRO A 55 10.13 -0.29 -24.44
N ARG A 56 10.60 -1.54 -24.56
CA ARG A 56 9.77 -2.73 -24.33
C ARG A 56 9.45 -2.88 -22.84
N VAL A 57 10.46 -2.73 -21.98
CA VAL A 57 10.31 -2.83 -20.52
C VAL A 57 9.38 -1.74 -20.00
N VAL A 58 9.62 -0.48 -20.36
CA VAL A 58 8.76 0.66 -19.98
C VAL A 58 7.32 0.44 -20.43
N ARG A 59 7.12 -0.03 -21.67
CA ARG A 59 5.77 -0.34 -22.17
C ARG A 59 5.12 -1.46 -21.37
N ARG A 60 5.88 -2.50 -21.00
CA ARG A 60 5.36 -3.64 -20.23
C ARG A 60 4.96 -3.22 -18.82
N LEU A 61 5.85 -2.57 -18.08
CA LEU A 61 5.59 -2.07 -16.73
C LEU A 61 4.37 -1.14 -16.69
N ASN A 62 4.27 -0.25 -17.67
CA ASN A 62 3.12 0.64 -17.81
C ASN A 62 1.81 -0.13 -18.09
N LEU A 63 1.86 -1.20 -18.90
CA LEU A 63 0.68 -2.01 -19.22
C LEU A 63 0.25 -2.90 -18.06
N GLU A 64 1.19 -3.52 -17.34
CA GLU A 64 0.93 -4.42 -16.22
C GLU A 64 0.18 -3.67 -15.10
N TYR A 65 0.71 -2.54 -14.62
CA TYR A 65 0.03 -1.73 -13.60
C TYR A 65 -1.39 -1.33 -14.03
N ARG A 66 -1.55 -0.88 -15.28
CA ARG A 66 -2.86 -0.43 -15.78
C ARG A 66 -3.84 -1.56 -15.96
N HIS A 67 -3.36 -2.73 -16.35
CA HIS A 67 -4.19 -3.92 -16.41
C HIS A 67 -4.71 -4.26 -15.02
N ASP A 68 -3.85 -4.24 -14.01
CA ASP A 68 -4.21 -4.58 -12.64
C ASP A 68 -5.17 -3.54 -12.03
N CYS A 69 -4.88 -2.24 -12.16
CA CYS A 69 -5.81 -1.18 -11.73
C CYS A 69 -7.16 -1.28 -12.43
N LYS A 70 -7.16 -1.51 -13.75
CA LYS A 70 -8.40 -1.68 -14.53
C LYS A 70 -9.17 -2.91 -14.06
N PHE A 71 -8.49 -4.02 -13.82
CA PHE A 71 -9.10 -5.25 -13.35
C PHE A 71 -9.74 -5.04 -11.98
N ASP A 72 -9.02 -4.45 -11.03
CA ASP A 72 -9.51 -4.17 -9.68
C ASP A 72 -10.73 -3.23 -9.68
N ILE A 73 -10.70 -2.17 -10.49
CA ILE A 73 -11.82 -1.23 -10.63
C ILE A 73 -13.03 -1.94 -11.26
N ILE A 74 -12.84 -2.73 -12.32
CA ILE A 74 -13.93 -3.46 -12.97
C ILE A 74 -14.54 -4.52 -12.04
N GLU A 75 -13.71 -5.28 -11.32
CA GLU A 75 -14.18 -6.29 -10.37
C GLU A 75 -14.79 -5.63 -9.12
N GLY A 76 -14.26 -4.50 -8.65
CA GLY A 76 -14.86 -3.68 -7.61
C GLY A 76 -16.27 -3.21 -7.99
N ALA A 77 -16.43 -2.64 -9.18
CA ALA A 77 -17.74 -2.25 -9.71
C ALA A 77 -18.67 -3.46 -9.88
N ARG A 78 -18.12 -4.63 -10.24
CA ARG A 78 -18.90 -5.88 -10.31
C ARG A 78 -19.38 -6.32 -8.94
N LYS A 79 -18.54 -6.22 -7.90
CA LYS A 79 -18.93 -6.52 -6.51
C LYS A 79 -20.05 -5.60 -6.04
N ILE A 80 -19.97 -4.31 -6.33
CA ILE A 80 -21.05 -3.35 -6.04
C ILE A 80 -22.35 -3.76 -6.74
N ARG A 81 -22.32 -4.05 -8.05
CA ARG A 81 -23.52 -4.49 -8.78
C ARG A 81 -24.14 -5.79 -8.25
N ARG A 82 -23.34 -6.71 -7.69
CA ARG A 82 -23.83 -7.94 -7.06
C ARG A 82 -24.60 -7.71 -5.76
N THR A 83 -24.51 -6.52 -5.15
CA THR A 83 -25.34 -6.17 -3.99
C THR A 83 -26.80 -5.95 -4.36
N HIS A 84 -27.12 -5.81 -5.66
CA HIS A 84 -28.44 -5.53 -6.20
C HIS A 84 -29.08 -4.21 -5.72
N VAL A 85 -28.36 -3.39 -4.95
CA VAL A 85 -28.80 -2.05 -4.55
C VAL A 85 -28.23 -1.05 -5.56
N SER A 86 -29.10 -0.26 -6.19
CA SER A 86 -28.66 0.81 -7.10
C SER A 86 -28.18 2.04 -6.32
N TYR A 87 -27.41 2.94 -6.95
CA TYR A 87 -27.03 4.21 -6.31
C TYR A 87 -28.26 5.06 -5.94
N ASN A 88 -29.28 5.10 -6.80
CA ASN A 88 -30.52 5.81 -6.50
C ASN A 88 -31.25 5.21 -5.30
N GLU A 89 -31.34 3.88 -5.25
CA GLU A 89 -31.93 3.16 -4.12
C GLU A 89 -31.15 3.39 -2.82
N LEU A 90 -29.82 3.42 -2.89
CA LEU A 90 -28.97 3.79 -1.76
C LEU A 90 -29.32 5.18 -1.24
N MET A 91 -29.45 6.17 -2.13
CA MET A 91 -29.83 7.53 -1.75
C MET A 91 -31.25 7.60 -1.18
N THR A 92 -32.19 6.80 -1.70
CA THR A 92 -33.54 6.67 -1.12
C THR A 92 -33.49 6.09 0.29
N ARG A 93 -32.71 5.02 0.52
CA ARG A 93 -32.54 4.41 1.85
C ARG A 93 -31.89 5.38 2.84
N LEU A 94 -30.90 6.17 2.41
CA LEU A 94 -30.35 7.25 3.23
C LEU A 94 -31.42 8.29 3.59
N ALA A 95 -32.26 8.72 2.64
CA ALA A 95 -33.35 9.65 2.92
C ALA A 95 -34.32 9.07 3.97
N THR A 96 -34.70 7.80 3.85
CA THR A 96 -35.52 7.13 4.87
C THR A 96 -34.81 7.09 6.24
N CYS A 97 -33.51 6.80 6.28
CA CYS A 97 -32.75 6.81 7.53
C CYS A 97 -32.68 8.21 8.17
N ARG A 98 -32.65 9.29 7.38
CA ARG A 98 -32.76 10.66 7.88
C ARG A 98 -34.11 10.93 8.54
N GLU A 99 -35.20 10.47 7.93
CA GLU A 99 -36.55 10.56 8.51
C GLU A 99 -36.68 9.75 9.80
N MET A 100 -36.08 8.55 9.83
CA MET A 100 -35.99 7.71 11.03
C MET A 100 -35.22 8.43 12.15
N ARG A 101 -34.06 9.03 11.84
CA ARG A 101 -33.27 9.83 12.78
C ARG A 101 -34.08 10.98 13.35
N ALA A 102 -34.74 11.78 12.51
CA ALA A 102 -35.58 12.89 12.96
C ALA A 102 -36.68 12.42 13.91
N THR A 103 -37.37 11.33 13.55
CA THR A 103 -38.42 10.73 14.42
C THR A 103 -37.88 10.29 15.78
N ILE A 104 -36.71 9.64 15.80
CA ILE A 104 -36.08 9.19 17.05
C ILE A 104 -35.62 10.38 17.89
N SER A 105 -35.07 11.43 17.28
CA SER A 105 -34.69 12.67 17.98
C SER A 105 -35.90 13.33 18.63
N ASP A 106 -37.02 13.44 17.91
CA ASP A 106 -38.26 14.02 18.44
C ASP A 106 -38.78 13.20 19.64
N LEU A 107 -38.84 11.88 19.51
CA LEU A 107 -39.25 10.98 20.59
C LEU A 107 -38.32 11.06 21.81
N ASP A 108 -37.00 11.21 21.61
CA ASP A 108 -36.04 11.31 22.72
C ASP A 108 -36.24 12.61 23.50
N VAL A 109 -36.45 13.73 22.79
CA VAL A 109 -36.78 15.01 23.41
C VAL A 109 -38.09 14.94 24.19
N GLU A 110 -39.15 14.37 23.59
CA GLU A 110 -40.44 14.18 24.27
C GLU A 110 -40.32 13.31 25.52
N LEU A 111 -39.60 12.19 25.41
CA LEU A 111 -39.40 11.24 26.51
C LEU A 111 -38.62 11.88 27.67
N ARG A 112 -37.52 12.60 27.39
CA ARG A 112 -36.73 13.31 28.40
C ARG A 112 -37.53 14.40 29.10
N ASN A 113 -38.32 15.16 28.35
CA ASN A 113 -39.19 16.20 28.89
C ASN A 113 -40.28 15.60 29.80
N LEU A 114 -40.92 14.51 29.34
CA LEU A 114 -41.92 13.79 30.11
C LEU A 114 -41.32 13.22 31.41
N TYR A 115 -40.17 12.57 31.32
CA TYR A 115 -39.46 12.01 32.48
C TYR A 115 -39.16 13.11 33.50
N THR A 116 -38.57 14.22 33.07
CA THR A 116 -38.24 15.35 33.94
C THR A 116 -39.48 15.95 34.61
N ALA A 117 -40.59 16.09 33.87
CA ALA A 117 -41.83 16.64 34.40
C ALA A 117 -42.55 15.71 35.38
N ARG A 118 -42.49 14.39 35.15
CA ARG A 118 -43.16 13.38 35.99
C ARG A 118 -42.33 12.88 37.15
N MET A 119 -41.01 12.99 37.10
CA MET A 119 -40.08 12.51 38.13
C MET A 119 -40.51 12.89 39.57
N PRO A 120 -40.95 14.12 39.87
CA PRO A 120 -41.38 14.48 41.24
C PRO A 120 -42.64 13.75 41.73
N GLN A 121 -43.42 13.16 40.82
CA GLN A 121 -44.68 12.47 41.09
C GLN A 121 -44.52 10.94 41.14
N LEU A 122 -43.34 10.43 40.81
CA LEU A 122 -43.05 9.00 40.80
C LEU A 122 -42.55 8.53 42.17
N SER A 123 -42.78 7.25 42.48
CA SER A 123 -42.19 6.62 43.67
C SER A 123 -40.68 6.45 43.50
N LEU A 124 -39.93 6.46 44.61
CA LEU A 124 -38.46 6.33 44.60
C LEU A 124 -37.95 5.10 43.82
N PRO A 125 -38.56 3.90 43.91
CA PRO A 125 -38.16 2.75 43.10
C PRO A 125 -38.32 2.97 41.60
N LEU A 126 -39.38 3.67 41.17
CA LEU A 126 -39.61 3.99 39.75
C LEU A 126 -38.61 5.03 39.23
N VAL A 127 -38.26 6.02 40.06
CA VAL A 127 -37.22 6.99 39.72
C VAL A 127 -35.89 6.30 39.50
N SER A 128 -35.50 5.36 40.37
CA SER A 128 -34.28 4.56 40.18
C SER A 128 -34.35 3.72 38.90
N HIS A 129 -35.46 3.01 38.68
CA HIS A 129 -35.63 2.14 37.52
C HIS A 129 -35.54 2.91 36.19
N PHE A 130 -36.24 4.02 36.05
CA PHE A 130 -36.14 4.84 34.84
C PHE A 130 -34.80 5.59 34.75
N GLY A 131 -34.17 5.91 35.89
CA GLY A 131 -32.82 6.45 35.94
C GLY A 131 -31.77 5.53 35.28
N ASP A 132 -31.96 4.22 35.31
CA ASP A 132 -31.07 3.24 34.67
C ASP A 132 -31.41 3.02 33.17
N VAL A 133 -32.70 3.12 32.81
CA VAL A 133 -33.17 2.89 31.43
C VAL A 133 -32.90 4.09 30.52
N MET A 134 -33.11 5.31 31.01
CA MET A 134 -32.96 6.54 30.21
C MET A 134 -31.56 6.73 29.60
N PRO A 135 -30.44 6.46 30.32
CA PRO A 135 -29.10 6.48 29.72
C PRO A 135 -28.91 5.48 28.59
N THR A 136 -29.50 4.28 28.70
CA THR A 136 -29.42 3.24 27.67
C THR A 136 -30.14 3.69 26.39
N ILE A 137 -31.31 4.32 26.53
CA ILE A 137 -32.04 4.94 25.40
C ILE A 137 -31.19 6.06 24.80
N ALA A 138 -30.64 6.96 25.61
CA ALA A 138 -29.81 8.07 25.12
C ALA A 138 -28.57 7.60 24.34
N ALA A 139 -27.88 6.55 24.82
CA ALA A 139 -26.76 5.93 24.11
C ALA A 139 -27.20 5.30 22.78
N SER A 140 -28.36 4.65 22.77
CA SER A 140 -28.94 4.04 21.56
C SER A 140 -29.33 5.09 20.51
N VAL A 141 -29.90 6.21 20.94
CA VAL A 141 -30.19 7.36 20.09
C VAL A 141 -28.89 7.90 19.52
N ALA A 142 -27.86 8.12 20.35
CA ALA A 142 -26.56 8.62 19.89
C ALA A 142 -25.93 7.72 18.81
N LEU A 143 -26.03 6.39 18.95
CA LEU A 143 -25.57 5.46 17.91
C LEU A 143 -26.32 5.64 16.57
N VAL A 144 -27.64 5.85 16.60
CA VAL A 144 -28.41 6.14 15.37
C VAL A 144 -27.90 7.41 14.70
N HIS A 145 -27.60 8.47 15.49
CA HIS A 145 -26.99 9.68 14.95
C HIS A 145 -25.64 9.40 14.31
N GLU A 146 -24.75 8.68 15.01
CA GLU A 146 -23.41 8.33 14.52
C GLU A 146 -23.45 7.54 13.20
N PHE A 147 -24.36 6.57 13.07
CA PHE A 147 -24.51 5.82 11.82
C PHE A 147 -25.00 6.70 10.66
N VAL A 148 -25.98 7.59 10.87
CA VAL A 148 -26.40 8.52 9.81
C VAL A 148 -25.26 9.45 9.43
N ASP A 149 -24.62 10.08 10.41
CA ASP A 149 -23.55 11.05 10.19
C ASP A 149 -22.37 10.42 9.43
N SER A 150 -21.97 9.20 9.82
CA SER A 150 -20.92 8.43 9.13
C SER A 150 -21.27 8.10 7.67
N VAL A 151 -22.52 7.72 7.41
CA VAL A 151 -23.00 7.44 6.04
C VAL A 151 -23.06 8.72 5.21
N GLU A 152 -23.53 9.83 5.79
CA GLU A 152 -23.59 11.13 5.12
C GLU A 152 -22.21 11.65 4.76
N GLU A 153 -21.26 11.54 5.69
CA GLU A 153 -19.86 11.91 5.48
C GLU A 153 -19.24 11.05 4.36
N SER A 154 -19.45 9.73 4.40
CA SER A 154 -18.94 8.80 3.39
C SER A 154 -19.51 9.10 2.01
N ILE A 155 -20.82 9.33 1.90
CA ILE A 155 -21.45 9.67 0.62
C ILE A 155 -20.98 11.04 0.13
N SER A 156 -20.88 12.04 1.00
CA SER A 156 -20.37 13.37 0.62
C SER A 156 -18.93 13.31 0.10
N THR A 157 -18.09 12.50 0.75
CA THR A 157 -16.67 12.37 0.42
C THR A 157 -16.45 11.58 -0.87
N TYR A 158 -17.21 10.48 -1.04
CA TYR A 158 -16.96 9.52 -2.11
C TYR A 158 -18.01 9.52 -3.23
N ALA A 159 -18.98 10.45 -3.22
CA ALA A 159 -20.06 10.52 -4.21
C ALA A 159 -19.58 10.38 -5.67
N PRO A 160 -18.57 11.15 -6.15
CA PRO A 160 -18.11 11.02 -7.54
C PRO A 160 -17.54 9.64 -7.87
N THR A 161 -16.87 9.01 -6.90
CA THR A 161 -16.33 7.65 -7.04
C THR A 161 -17.46 6.62 -7.07
N LEU A 162 -18.41 6.70 -6.12
CA LEU A 162 -19.53 5.76 -6.04
C LEU A 162 -20.44 5.85 -7.26
N GLU A 163 -20.65 7.05 -7.81
CA GLU A 163 -21.42 7.28 -9.03
C GLU A 163 -20.78 6.55 -10.23
N VAL A 164 -19.47 6.69 -10.42
CA VAL A 164 -18.75 5.94 -11.48
C VAL A 164 -18.82 4.43 -11.23
N MET A 165 -18.59 4.00 -9.99
CA MET A 165 -18.47 2.57 -9.66
C MET A 165 -19.81 1.82 -9.68
N THR A 166 -20.93 2.54 -9.69
CA THR A 166 -22.29 1.99 -9.81
C THR A 166 -22.82 1.99 -11.25
N MET A 167 -22.05 2.50 -12.22
CA MET A 167 -22.38 2.46 -13.64
C MET A 167 -22.55 1.03 -14.19
N SER A 168 -23.19 0.92 -15.35
CA SER A 168 -23.31 -0.34 -16.09
C SER A 168 -21.94 -0.92 -16.47
N LYS A 169 -21.93 -2.20 -16.83
CA LYS A 169 -20.69 -2.89 -17.25
C LYS A 169 -20.06 -2.19 -18.47
N GLU A 170 -20.89 -1.74 -19.39
CA GLU A 170 -20.49 -1.08 -20.63
C GLU A 170 -19.87 0.30 -20.32
N GLU A 171 -20.54 1.09 -19.49
CA GLU A 171 -20.08 2.43 -19.09
C GLU A 171 -18.78 2.38 -18.27
N ILE A 172 -18.67 1.49 -17.28
CA ILE A 172 -17.43 1.35 -16.50
C ILE A 172 -16.27 0.85 -17.37
N SER A 173 -16.57 0.03 -18.38
CA SER A 173 -15.56 -0.43 -19.34
C SER A 173 -15.05 0.74 -20.21
N VAL A 174 -15.94 1.63 -20.65
CA VAL A 174 -15.57 2.85 -21.37
C VAL A 174 -14.80 3.82 -20.47
N PHE A 175 -15.23 4.00 -19.22
CA PHE A 175 -14.49 4.79 -18.24
C PHE A 175 -13.08 4.24 -18.01
N ALA A 176 -12.94 2.92 -17.85
CA ALA A 176 -11.67 2.26 -17.63
C ALA A 176 -10.68 2.38 -18.81
N ILE A 177 -11.14 2.71 -20.02
CA ILE A 177 -10.22 3.07 -21.13
C ILE A 177 -9.41 4.33 -20.78
N ARG A 178 -9.94 5.24 -19.95
CA ARG A 178 -9.21 6.45 -19.52
C ARG A 178 -7.96 6.12 -18.71
N LEU A 179 -7.95 4.99 -17.99
CA LEU A 179 -6.78 4.45 -17.29
C LEU A 179 -5.66 4.00 -18.25
N THR A 180 -5.99 3.79 -19.52
CA THR A 180 -5.03 3.34 -20.54
C THR A 180 -4.35 4.48 -21.30
N LYS A 181 -4.70 5.75 -21.03
CA LYS A 181 -4.00 6.88 -21.68
C LYS A 181 -2.53 6.91 -21.26
N PRO A 182 -1.56 6.79 -22.19
CA PRO A 182 -0.14 6.68 -21.88
C PRO A 182 0.35 7.90 -21.10
N VAL A 183 1.02 7.66 -19.97
CA VAL A 183 2.02 8.60 -19.45
C VAL A 183 3.11 8.62 -20.50
N SER A 184 3.65 9.78 -20.86
CA SER A 184 4.65 9.95 -21.92
C SER A 184 5.80 8.94 -21.73
N PRO A 185 5.84 7.82 -22.48
CA PRO A 185 6.89 6.81 -22.29
C PRO A 185 8.26 7.38 -22.66
N LYS A 186 8.24 8.45 -23.46
CA LYS A 186 9.40 9.15 -23.96
C LYS A 186 10.26 9.72 -22.84
N GLU A 187 9.67 10.33 -21.81
CA GLU A 187 10.42 10.96 -20.72
C GLU A 187 11.16 9.91 -19.89
N TYR A 188 10.48 8.84 -19.51
CA TYR A 188 11.11 7.73 -18.78
C TYR A 188 12.17 7.01 -19.59
N ILE A 189 11.92 6.76 -20.89
CA ILE A 189 12.93 6.16 -21.78
C ILE A 189 14.17 7.06 -21.87
N LEU A 190 13.99 8.38 -21.96
CA LEU A 190 15.10 9.34 -22.00
C LEU A 190 15.86 9.43 -20.67
N GLY A 191 15.17 9.28 -19.54
CA GLY A 191 15.77 9.31 -18.20
C GLY A 191 16.55 8.04 -17.85
N VAL A 192 16.01 6.86 -18.14
CA VAL A 192 16.61 5.57 -17.74
C VAL A 192 17.79 5.14 -18.63
N ARG A 193 17.73 5.48 -19.93
CA ARG A 193 18.76 5.02 -20.90
C ARG A 193 20.20 5.42 -20.53
N PRO A 194 20.49 6.67 -20.12
CA PRO A 194 21.82 7.06 -19.68
C PRO A 194 22.31 6.25 -18.47
N LEU A 195 21.44 5.96 -17.50
CA LEU A 195 21.79 5.19 -16.31
C LEU A 195 22.18 3.75 -16.66
N LEU A 196 21.41 3.09 -17.52
CA LEU A 196 21.73 1.73 -17.99
C LEU A 196 22.98 1.70 -18.87
N ALA A 197 23.25 2.77 -19.62
CA ALA A 197 24.49 2.88 -20.38
C ALA A 197 25.71 2.97 -19.44
N GLN A 198 25.61 3.74 -18.36
CA GLN A 198 26.67 3.83 -17.34
C GLN A 198 26.86 2.49 -16.61
N LEU A 199 25.79 1.79 -16.24
CA LEU A 199 25.89 0.44 -15.66
C LEU A 199 26.60 -0.54 -16.61
N ARG A 200 26.29 -0.50 -17.91
CA ARG A 200 27.01 -1.30 -18.92
C ARG A 200 28.50 -0.95 -18.99
N GLU A 201 28.86 0.33 -18.86
CA GLU A 201 30.27 0.75 -18.80
C GLU A 201 30.98 0.22 -17.56
N LEU A 202 30.33 0.23 -16.38
CA LEU A 202 30.85 -0.41 -15.17
C LEU A 202 31.05 -1.91 -15.38
N HIS A 203 30.08 -2.59 -15.99
CA HIS A 203 30.20 -4.02 -16.32
C HIS A 203 31.40 -4.30 -17.25
N THR A 204 31.61 -3.46 -18.27
CA THR A 204 32.75 -3.60 -19.19
C THR A 204 34.07 -3.43 -18.45
N LYS A 205 34.16 -2.43 -17.56
CA LYS A 205 35.34 -2.22 -16.71
C LYS A 205 35.60 -3.40 -15.77
N ARG A 206 34.56 -4.08 -15.25
CA ARG A 206 34.72 -5.31 -14.43
C ARG A 206 35.36 -6.44 -15.22
N VAL A 207 34.91 -6.66 -16.46
CA VAL A 207 35.51 -7.66 -17.35
C VAL A 207 36.99 -7.37 -17.57
N ASP A 208 37.35 -6.10 -17.76
CA ASP A 208 38.75 -5.68 -17.91
C ASP A 208 39.56 -5.88 -16.61
N ILE A 209 38.99 -5.57 -15.44
CA ILE A 209 39.61 -5.80 -14.13
C ILE A 209 39.88 -7.30 -13.90
N GLU A 210 38.91 -8.17 -14.21
CA GLU A 210 39.05 -9.62 -14.08
C GLU A 210 40.12 -10.18 -15.04
N ALA A 211 40.16 -9.69 -16.28
CA ALA A 211 41.20 -10.06 -17.22
C ALA A 211 42.60 -9.61 -16.76
N ARG A 212 42.69 -8.38 -16.23
CA ARG A 212 43.93 -7.81 -15.69
C ARG A 212 44.41 -8.55 -14.45
N SER A 213 43.52 -8.94 -13.54
CA SER A 213 43.87 -9.70 -12.34
C SER A 213 44.49 -11.06 -12.70
N LYS A 214 43.94 -11.78 -13.69
CA LYS A 214 44.50 -13.05 -14.21
C LYS A 214 45.91 -12.87 -14.78
N HIS A 215 46.16 -11.77 -15.49
CA HIS A 215 47.48 -11.45 -16.02
C HIS A 215 48.50 -11.15 -14.89
N ILE A 216 48.11 -10.30 -13.93
CA ILE A 216 48.93 -9.97 -12.75
C ILE A 216 49.23 -11.25 -11.95
N HIS A 217 48.22 -12.09 -11.71
CA HIS A 217 48.37 -13.38 -11.02
C HIS A 217 49.47 -14.24 -11.66
N SER A 218 49.42 -14.41 -12.98
CA SER A 218 50.36 -15.25 -13.72
C SER A 218 51.80 -14.71 -13.63
N ARG A 219 51.94 -13.39 -13.73
CA ARG A 219 53.24 -12.69 -13.63
C ARG A 219 53.85 -12.82 -12.23
N ILE A 220 53.08 -12.51 -11.18
CA ILE A 220 53.57 -12.57 -9.79
C ILE A 220 53.85 -14.01 -9.38
N ARG A 221 52.98 -14.96 -9.75
CA ARG A 221 53.20 -16.39 -9.49
C ARG A 221 54.53 -16.87 -10.07
N ALA A 222 54.85 -16.49 -11.31
CA ALA A 222 56.14 -16.79 -11.93
C ALA A 222 57.33 -16.17 -11.17
N SER A 223 57.19 -14.91 -10.72
CA SER A 223 58.18 -14.23 -9.87
C SER A 223 58.42 -14.99 -8.56
N PHE A 224 57.36 -15.40 -7.85
CA PHE A 224 57.46 -16.12 -6.58
C PHE A 224 58.05 -17.52 -6.72
N MET A 225 57.80 -18.22 -7.83
CA MET A 225 58.39 -19.55 -8.08
C MET A 225 59.92 -19.53 -8.11
N SER A 226 60.52 -18.40 -8.49
CA SER A 226 61.98 -18.21 -8.52
C SER A 226 62.61 -17.89 -7.15
N ARG A 227 61.79 -17.66 -6.11
CA ARG A 227 62.25 -17.24 -4.77
C ARG A 227 61.94 -18.31 -3.71
N THR A 228 62.80 -18.44 -2.70
CA THR A 228 62.58 -19.39 -1.58
C THR A 228 61.85 -18.72 -0.40
N TYR A 229 62.16 -17.46 -0.13
CA TYR A 229 61.55 -16.63 0.90
C TYR A 229 61.37 -15.21 0.37
N LEU A 230 60.35 -14.50 0.87
CA LEU A 230 60.13 -13.08 0.61
C LEU A 230 60.16 -12.28 1.91
N THR A 231 60.54 -11.01 1.80
CA THR A 231 60.34 -10.06 2.89
C THR A 231 58.92 -9.46 2.82
N PRO A 232 58.30 -9.09 3.95
CA PRO A 232 56.98 -8.44 3.95
C PRO A 232 56.85 -7.22 3.02
N PRO A 233 57.83 -6.29 2.93
CA PRO A 233 57.72 -5.16 2.00
C PRO A 233 57.77 -5.61 0.53
N GLU A 234 58.54 -6.63 0.16
CA GLU A 234 58.54 -7.17 -1.20
C GLU A 234 57.18 -7.76 -1.58
N LEU A 235 56.57 -8.52 -0.66
CA LEU A 235 55.23 -9.07 -0.88
C LEU A 235 54.21 -7.95 -1.05
N HIS A 236 54.27 -6.91 -0.21
CA HIS A 236 53.34 -5.79 -0.30
C HIS A 236 53.49 -4.99 -1.60
N THR A 237 54.74 -4.77 -2.07
CA THR A 237 54.99 -4.11 -3.36
C THR A 237 54.43 -4.92 -4.53
N GLU A 238 54.60 -6.24 -4.52
CA GLU A 238 54.08 -7.09 -5.60
C GLU A 238 52.54 -7.15 -5.57
N LEU A 239 51.92 -7.08 -4.39
CA LEU A 239 50.46 -7.09 -4.22
C LEU A 239 49.78 -5.71 -4.35
N ALA A 240 50.53 -4.61 -4.44
CA ALA A 240 49.95 -3.27 -4.54
C ALA A 240 48.99 -3.13 -5.72
N GLU A 241 49.31 -3.75 -6.86
CA GLU A 241 48.42 -3.75 -8.03
C GLU A 241 47.11 -4.51 -7.79
N TYR A 242 47.05 -5.46 -6.85
CA TYR A 242 45.80 -6.10 -6.44
C TYR A 242 44.96 -5.17 -5.58
N THR A 243 45.59 -4.46 -4.63
CA THR A 243 44.91 -3.47 -3.81
C THR A 243 44.24 -2.41 -4.69
N ASP A 244 44.94 -1.89 -5.69
CA ASP A 244 44.37 -0.92 -6.64
C ASP A 244 43.14 -1.46 -7.40
N LEU A 245 43.13 -2.77 -7.73
CA LEU A 245 42.00 -3.40 -8.41
C LEU A 245 40.81 -3.64 -7.46
N VAL A 246 41.08 -3.98 -6.19
CA VAL A 246 40.04 -4.15 -5.18
C VAL A 246 39.39 -2.80 -4.87
N ASP A 247 40.18 -1.75 -4.62
CA ASP A 247 39.68 -0.38 -4.40
C ASP A 247 38.80 0.09 -5.58
N ALA A 248 39.22 -0.21 -6.81
CA ALA A 248 38.44 0.10 -8.00
C ALA A 248 37.11 -0.67 -8.09
N LEU A 249 37.02 -1.90 -7.58
CA LEU A 249 35.77 -2.67 -7.52
C LEU A 249 34.85 -2.15 -6.42
N GLU A 250 35.39 -1.78 -5.27
CA GLU A 250 34.63 -1.16 -4.16
C GLU A 250 34.04 0.21 -4.59
N ASP A 251 34.80 1.02 -5.33
CA ASP A 251 34.30 2.26 -5.93
C ASP A 251 33.17 2.00 -6.97
N GLN A 252 33.29 0.90 -7.72
CA GLN A 252 32.25 0.48 -8.67
C GLN A 252 30.99 0.01 -7.97
N GLU A 253 31.08 -0.70 -6.84
CA GLU A 253 29.95 -1.12 -6.02
C GLU A 253 29.06 0.08 -5.65
N LYS A 254 29.69 1.11 -5.08
CA LYS A 254 28.98 2.33 -4.70
C LYS A 254 28.32 3.02 -5.90
N SER A 255 29.08 3.18 -6.98
CA SER A 255 28.57 3.81 -8.21
C SER A 255 27.41 3.02 -8.82
N GLN A 256 27.49 1.68 -8.80
CA GLN A 256 26.44 0.79 -9.27
C GLN A 256 25.18 0.91 -8.42
N GLN A 257 25.32 0.92 -7.10
CA GLN A 257 24.19 1.06 -6.18
C GLN A 257 23.46 2.39 -6.40
N ASP A 258 24.19 3.50 -6.52
CA ASP A 258 23.64 4.83 -6.79
C ASP A 258 22.87 4.87 -8.13
N LEU A 259 23.39 4.20 -9.17
CA LEU A 259 22.76 4.13 -10.49
C LEU A 259 21.50 3.25 -10.48
N LEU A 260 21.53 2.12 -9.78
CA LEU A 260 20.39 1.22 -9.63
C LEU A 260 19.26 1.89 -8.84
N GLU A 261 19.58 2.63 -7.77
CA GLU A 261 18.61 3.37 -6.99
C GLU A 261 17.94 4.47 -7.82
N GLN A 262 18.72 5.24 -8.59
CA GLN A 262 18.18 6.24 -9.52
C GLN A 262 17.30 5.59 -10.61
N ALA A 263 17.72 4.47 -11.18
CA ALA A 263 16.93 3.76 -12.19
C ALA A 263 15.62 3.22 -11.61
N LYS A 264 15.66 2.72 -10.37
CA LYS A 264 14.50 2.22 -9.64
C LYS A 264 13.40 3.27 -9.51
N VAL A 265 13.74 4.53 -9.20
CA VAL A 265 12.76 5.63 -9.12
C VAL A 265 11.94 5.72 -10.41
N TYR A 266 12.58 5.67 -11.58
CA TYR A 266 11.87 5.71 -12.85
C TYR A 266 10.99 4.46 -13.07
N PHE A 267 11.46 3.28 -12.69
CA PHE A 267 10.68 2.05 -12.84
C PHE A 267 9.45 2.03 -11.92
N ASP A 268 9.61 2.46 -10.66
CA ASP A 268 8.55 2.57 -9.67
C ASP A 268 7.52 3.63 -10.10
N ASP A 269 7.96 4.78 -10.62
CA ASP A 269 7.07 5.84 -11.14
C ASP A 269 6.24 5.37 -12.36
N ILE A 270 6.84 4.60 -13.27
CA ILE A 270 6.11 4.04 -14.42
C ILE A 270 5.11 2.97 -13.96
N ALA A 271 5.52 2.15 -13.00
CA ALA A 271 4.71 1.09 -12.43
C ALA A 271 3.63 1.60 -11.47
N SER A 272 3.56 2.91 -11.17
CA SER A 272 2.60 3.50 -10.23
C SER A 272 1.62 4.50 -10.86
N SER A 273 1.68 4.73 -12.18
CA SER A 273 0.90 5.77 -12.85
C SER A 273 -0.24 5.25 -13.75
N PRO A 274 -1.49 5.76 -13.62
CA PRO A 274 -1.87 7.01 -12.96
C PRO A 274 -2.22 6.88 -11.45
N THR A 275 -2.14 7.99 -10.72
CA THR A 275 -2.72 8.16 -9.37
C THR A 275 -4.17 8.65 -9.41
N ALA A 276 -4.55 9.43 -10.43
CA ALA A 276 -5.91 9.91 -10.62
C ALA A 276 -6.35 9.86 -12.10
N VAL A 277 -7.67 9.78 -12.31
CA VAL A 277 -8.31 9.84 -13.64
C VAL A 277 -9.38 10.93 -13.69
N PRO A 278 -9.60 11.56 -14.85
CA PRO A 278 -10.70 12.50 -15.01
C PRO A 278 -12.06 11.85 -14.70
N GLY A 279 -12.84 12.50 -13.84
CA GLY A 279 -14.18 12.09 -13.46
C GLY A 279 -15.22 12.26 -14.58
N LEU A 280 -16.49 12.18 -14.23
CA LEU A 280 -17.60 12.37 -15.18
C LEU A 280 -17.80 13.85 -15.52
N LEU A 281 -17.62 14.72 -14.53
CA LEU A 281 -17.77 16.16 -14.67
C LEU A 281 -16.44 16.79 -15.09
N LEU A 282 -16.52 17.80 -15.97
CA LEU A 282 -15.37 18.58 -16.42
C LEU A 282 -14.65 19.21 -15.21
N GLY A 283 -13.33 19.04 -15.15
CA GLY A 283 -12.50 19.57 -14.05
C GLY A 283 -12.45 18.71 -12.79
N THR A 284 -13.18 17.59 -12.74
CA THR A 284 -13.12 16.63 -11.61
C THR A 284 -12.10 15.53 -11.87
N PHE A 285 -11.45 15.08 -10.79
CA PHE A 285 -10.49 13.98 -10.81
C PHE A 285 -10.85 12.98 -9.72
N LEU A 286 -10.72 11.69 -10.04
CA LEU A 286 -10.97 10.57 -9.14
C LEU A 286 -9.65 9.88 -8.86
N ASP A 287 -9.35 9.73 -7.58
CA ASP A 287 -8.19 8.97 -7.11
C ASP A 287 -8.39 7.47 -7.39
N ILE A 288 -7.35 6.82 -7.93
CA ILE A 288 -7.40 5.41 -8.34
C ILE A 288 -7.40 4.48 -7.12
N ALA A 289 -6.69 4.82 -6.04
CA ALA A 289 -6.74 4.01 -4.82
C ALA A 289 -8.17 3.95 -4.27
N THR A 290 -8.82 5.12 -4.21
CA THR A 290 -10.23 5.26 -3.83
C THR A 290 -11.16 4.46 -4.74
N LEU A 291 -10.95 4.46 -6.07
CA LEU A 291 -11.74 3.64 -7.00
C LEU A 291 -11.57 2.14 -6.77
N ARG A 292 -10.36 1.66 -6.44
CA ARG A 292 -10.10 0.24 -6.12
C ARG A 292 -10.82 -0.18 -4.84
N GLU A 293 -10.85 0.70 -3.85
CA GLU A 293 -11.45 0.46 -2.54
C GLU A 293 -12.94 0.81 -2.46
N ALA A 294 -13.51 1.44 -3.49
CA ALA A 294 -14.90 1.90 -3.50
C ALA A 294 -15.92 0.80 -3.15
N HIS A 295 -15.64 -0.47 -3.49
CA HIS A 295 -16.51 -1.58 -3.15
C HIS A 295 -16.55 -1.90 -1.65
N VAL A 296 -15.46 -1.63 -0.93
CA VAL A 296 -15.39 -1.76 0.53
C VAL A 296 -16.20 -0.63 1.18
N ILE A 297 -15.97 0.61 0.73
CA ILE A 297 -16.70 1.80 1.18
C ILE A 297 -18.20 1.62 0.95
N TYR A 298 -18.59 1.20 -0.26
CA TYR A 298 -20.00 0.97 -0.61
C TYR A 298 -20.65 -0.09 0.29
N ARG A 299 -19.93 -1.17 0.61
CA ARG A 299 -20.42 -2.20 1.51
C ARG A 299 -20.59 -1.68 2.94
N GLN A 300 -19.62 -0.93 3.45
CA GLN A 300 -19.71 -0.31 4.78
C GLN A 300 -20.92 0.61 4.89
N ILE A 301 -21.18 1.43 3.86
CA ILE A 301 -22.38 2.28 3.81
C ILE A 301 -23.66 1.42 3.87
N LEU A 302 -23.74 0.35 3.08
CA LEU A 302 -24.91 -0.54 3.09
C LEU A 302 -25.12 -1.22 4.43
N ASP A 303 -24.04 -1.69 5.06
CA ASP A 303 -24.07 -2.33 6.36
C ASP A 303 -24.56 -1.34 7.43
N SER A 304 -24.07 -0.10 7.43
CA SER A 304 -24.53 0.97 8.33
C SER A 304 -26.02 1.30 8.14
N LEU A 305 -26.48 1.45 6.90
CA LEU A 305 -27.92 1.68 6.61
C LEU A 305 -28.79 0.50 7.08
N GLN A 306 -28.34 -0.73 6.84
CA GLN A 306 -29.06 -1.93 7.28
C GLN A 306 -29.11 -2.04 8.81
N MET A 307 -28.03 -1.67 9.51
CA MET A 307 -28.02 -1.64 10.97
C MET A 307 -29.01 -0.61 11.51
N MET A 308 -29.09 0.58 10.91
CA MET A 308 -30.09 1.58 11.31
C MET A 308 -31.53 1.09 11.12
N GLU A 309 -31.84 0.49 9.97
CA GLU A 309 -33.18 -0.06 9.71
C GLU A 309 -33.57 -1.13 10.75
N LYS A 310 -32.61 -1.96 11.17
CA LYS A 310 -32.81 -2.99 12.21
C LYS A 310 -32.98 -2.38 13.61
N LEU A 311 -32.28 -1.30 13.91
CA LEU A 311 -32.32 -0.64 15.23
C LEU A 311 -33.55 0.26 15.40
N TYR A 312 -34.07 0.84 14.31
CA TYR A 312 -35.15 1.82 14.37
C TYR A 312 -36.43 1.28 15.02
N VAL A 313 -36.95 0.14 14.54
CA VAL A 313 -38.24 -0.39 15.01
C VAL A 313 -38.19 -0.76 16.50
N PRO A 314 -37.19 -1.53 16.98
CA PRO A 314 -37.10 -1.86 18.41
C PRO A 314 -36.86 -0.64 19.29
N LEU A 315 -36.00 0.31 18.88
CA LEU A 315 -35.73 1.51 19.66
C LEU A 315 -36.99 2.38 19.79
N LYS A 316 -37.69 2.61 18.68
CA LYS A 316 -38.96 3.34 18.69
C LYS A 316 -39.97 2.67 19.62
N HIS A 317 -40.12 1.35 19.53
CA HIS A 317 -41.02 0.60 20.40
C HIS A 317 -40.66 0.76 21.89
N ALA A 318 -39.38 0.58 22.23
CA ALA A 318 -38.87 0.76 23.58
C ALA A 318 -39.17 2.16 24.12
N MET A 319 -38.90 3.21 23.34
CA MET A 319 -39.17 4.59 23.74
C MET A 319 -40.66 4.83 24.00
N THR A 320 -41.55 4.35 23.12
CA THR A 320 -43.01 4.45 23.31
C THR A 320 -43.52 3.64 24.53
N CYS A 321 -42.93 2.48 24.79
CA CYS A 321 -43.25 1.67 25.97
C CYS A 321 -42.85 2.41 27.26
N VAL A 322 -41.63 2.94 27.32
CA VAL A 322 -41.15 3.71 28.49
C VAL A 322 -42.01 4.96 28.69
N GLU A 323 -42.32 5.69 27.62
CA GLU A 323 -43.22 6.85 27.66
C GLU A 323 -44.58 6.49 28.29
N THR A 324 -45.18 5.36 27.87
CA THR A 324 -46.47 4.89 28.38
C THR A 324 -46.41 4.55 29.87
N HIS A 325 -45.32 3.90 30.32
CA HIS A 325 -45.14 3.52 31.73
C HIS A 325 -44.90 4.74 32.62
N ILE A 326 -44.09 5.71 32.15
CA ILE A 326 -43.89 6.99 32.84
C ILE A 326 -45.23 7.73 32.99
N ARG A 327 -46.07 7.79 31.94
CA ARG A 327 -47.39 8.42 32.00
C ARG A 327 -48.33 7.77 33.01
N ARG A 328 -48.28 6.44 33.12
CA ARG A 328 -49.14 5.65 34.02
C ARG A 328 -48.60 5.53 35.44
N GLY A 329 -47.34 5.87 35.68
CA GLY A 329 -46.69 5.73 36.98
C GLY A 329 -46.55 4.28 37.43
N VAL A 330 -46.39 3.34 36.49
CA VAL A 330 -46.23 1.91 36.77
C VAL A 330 -44.83 1.43 36.38
N PRO A 331 -44.26 0.43 37.08
CA PRO A 331 -43.00 -0.17 36.68
C PRO A 331 -43.16 -0.89 35.35
N MET A 332 -42.09 -0.89 34.55
CA MET A 332 -42.04 -1.68 33.34
C MET A 332 -41.35 -3.02 33.65
N GLU A 333 -41.97 -4.14 33.29
CA GLU A 333 -41.24 -5.40 33.24
C GLU A 333 -40.24 -5.30 32.09
N MET A 334 -38.94 -5.35 32.40
CA MET A 334 -37.90 -5.37 31.39
C MET A 334 -38.02 -6.69 30.61
N THR A 335 -38.66 -6.63 29.43
CA THR A 335 -38.72 -7.78 28.52
C THR A 335 -37.32 -8.06 27.96
N GLU A 336 -37.05 -9.34 27.64
CA GLU A 336 -35.80 -9.78 26.99
C GLU A 336 -35.45 -8.95 25.73
N GLU A 337 -36.44 -8.32 25.09
CA GLU A 337 -36.28 -7.47 23.91
C GLU A 337 -35.44 -6.21 24.19
N LEU A 338 -35.58 -5.58 25.36
CA LEU A 338 -34.75 -4.45 25.79
C LEU A 338 -33.33 -4.90 26.20
N PHE A 339 -33.21 -6.08 26.82
CA PHE A 339 -31.91 -6.67 27.17
C PHE A 339 -31.13 -7.16 25.94
N SER A 340 -31.83 -7.59 24.88
CA SER A 340 -31.21 -7.97 23.61
C SER A 340 -30.53 -6.78 22.93
N PHE A 341 -31.03 -5.56 23.19
CA PHE A 341 -30.52 -4.29 22.67
C PHE A 341 -29.17 -3.91 23.29
N ALA A 342 -29.00 -4.13 24.60
CA ALA A 342 -27.75 -3.86 25.32
C ALA A 342 -26.58 -4.76 24.86
N ARG A 343 -26.86 -5.89 24.20
CA ARG A 343 -25.83 -6.79 23.63
C ARG A 343 -25.25 -6.32 22.29
N PHE A 344 -25.86 -5.33 21.63
CA PHE A 344 -25.37 -4.75 20.37
C PHE A 344 -24.53 -3.49 20.56
N LEU A 345 -24.38 -3.01 21.81
CA LEU A 345 -23.42 -1.99 22.16
C LEU A 345 -22.02 -2.63 22.22
N PRO A 346 -21.00 -2.10 21.50
CA PRO A 346 -19.64 -2.54 21.71
C PRO A 346 -19.24 -2.23 23.17
N SER A 347 -18.69 -3.24 23.85
CA SER A 347 -18.15 -3.14 25.20
C SER A 347 -16.92 -2.26 25.28
#